data_AF-A0A3P1CBK5-F1
#
_entry.id   AF-A0A3P1CBK5-F1
#
_cell.length_a   1.000
_cell.length_b   1.000
_cell.length_c   1.000
_cell.angle_alpha   90.00
_cell.angle_beta   90.00
_cell.angle_gamma   90.00
#
_symmetry.space_group_name_H-M   'P 1'
#
loop_
_entity.id
_entity.type
_entity.pdbx_description
1 polymer ?
#
loop_
_entity_poly.entity_id
_entity_poly.type
_entity_poly.pdbx_seq_one_letter_code
_entity_poly.pdbx_strand_id
1 'polypeptide(L)'
;MKKIVVSLAVSLAAAGFAPIASAALPVLAAPAAQNTLQTSSDSTAALLDKAVAASTSGDKAGTVKALQAGTTALETEAKSSTGSLKDKLLAQVGNLKKLIPLAQSGLLKGDVLQKAVSLAKTALGANQIEKLMGGGNLISKVSGLTSNLNLVKTGLSALGGSNASTGNSLVTTALGGLSKLSKGGVVAKAAEPAVKGQLDSVLGFVKGIL
;
A
#
# COMPACT_ATOMS: atom_id res chain seq x y z
N MET A 1 -14.92 47.91 16.49
CA MET A 1 -15.38 47.61 15.11
C MET A 1 -16.32 46.41 15.18
N LYS A 2 -17.62 46.65 14.97
CA LYS A 2 -18.70 45.65 15.13
C LYS A 2 -18.79 44.80 13.85
N LYS A 3 -18.72 43.47 13.97
CA LYS A 3 -18.99 42.55 12.85
C LYS A 3 -20.38 41.96 13.01
N ILE A 4 -21.23 42.31 12.05
CA ILE A 4 -22.62 41.88 11.88
C ILE A 4 -22.59 40.46 11.30
N VAL A 5 -23.23 39.51 11.97
CA VAL A 5 -23.50 38.17 11.47
C VAL A 5 -24.93 38.17 10.94
N VAL A 6 -25.08 38.13 9.61
CA VAL A 6 -26.37 37.98 8.93
C VAL A 6 -26.65 36.49 8.79
N SER A 7 -27.61 36.00 9.56
CA SER A 7 -28.22 34.68 9.38
C SER A 7 -29.28 34.78 8.29
N LEU A 8 -29.11 34.06 7.18
CA LEU A 8 -30.13 33.92 6.15
C LEU A 8 -30.67 32.49 6.21
N ALA A 9 -31.87 32.35 6.76
CA ALA A 9 -32.69 31.15 6.63
C ALA A 9 -33.47 31.22 5.32
N VAL A 10 -33.36 30.20 4.48
CA VAL A 10 -34.27 29.97 3.35
C VAL A 10 -34.85 28.58 3.51
N SER A 11 -36.10 28.54 3.96
CA SER A 11 -37.02 27.42 3.77
C SER A 11 -37.50 27.45 2.32
N LEU A 12 -37.56 26.29 1.65
CA LEU A 12 -38.35 26.15 0.43
C LEU A 12 -39.13 24.84 0.42
N ALA A 13 -40.33 24.98 -0.11
CA ALA A 13 -41.54 24.21 0.09
C ALA A 13 -41.53 22.76 -0.44
N ALA A 14 -42.33 21.93 0.22
CA ALA A 14 -42.87 20.70 -0.32
C ALA A 14 -43.95 21.02 -1.38
N ALA A 15 -43.83 20.42 -2.57
CA ALA A 15 -44.90 20.31 -3.53
C ALA A 15 -44.86 18.89 -4.12
N GLY A 16 -45.96 18.15 -3.93
CA GLY A 16 -46.17 16.85 -4.54
C GLY A 16 -46.47 16.98 -6.03
N PHE A 17 -45.99 16.01 -6.82
CA PHE A 17 -46.46 15.75 -8.17
C PHE A 17 -46.49 14.23 -8.42
N ALA A 18 -47.55 13.79 -9.07
CA ALA A 18 -47.94 12.41 -9.33
C ALA A 18 -46.98 11.66 -10.30
N PRO A 19 -47.00 10.30 -10.30
CA PRO A 19 -46.20 9.51 -11.24
C PRO A 19 -46.90 9.42 -12.61
N ILE A 20 -46.20 9.83 -13.67
CA ILE A 20 -46.58 9.53 -15.05
C ILE A 20 -45.55 8.55 -15.60
N ALA A 21 -46.03 7.37 -15.99
CA ALA A 21 -45.26 6.34 -16.65
C ALA A 21 -44.67 6.87 -17.97
N SER A 22 -43.38 6.64 -18.19
CA SER A 22 -42.76 6.82 -19.50
C SER A 22 -41.73 5.72 -19.76
N ALA A 23 -42.02 4.99 -20.83
CA ALA A 23 -41.18 4.18 -21.72
C ALA A 23 -39.80 3.71 -21.23
N ALA A 24 -39.62 2.39 -21.32
CA ALA A 24 -38.36 1.69 -21.28
C ALA A 24 -37.37 2.19 -22.35
N LEU A 25 -36.18 2.57 -21.90
CA LEU A 25 -34.95 2.67 -22.69
C LEU A 25 -33.91 1.73 -22.05
N PRO A 26 -32.99 1.13 -22.83
CA PRO A 26 -32.01 0.19 -22.33
C PRO A 26 -31.08 0.90 -21.35
N VAL A 27 -31.16 0.52 -20.07
CA VAL A 27 -30.21 0.97 -19.05
C VAL A 27 -28.82 0.51 -19.46
N LEU A 28 -27.97 1.52 -19.66
CA LEU A 28 -26.52 1.42 -19.72
C LEU A 28 -26.01 0.45 -18.65
N ALA A 29 -25.15 -0.44 -19.12
CA ALA A 29 -24.37 -1.37 -18.34
C ALA A 29 -23.88 -0.74 -17.02
N ALA A 30 -24.10 -1.50 -15.94
CA ALA A 30 -23.61 -1.22 -14.61
C ALA A 30 -22.15 -0.74 -14.65
N PRO A 31 -21.77 0.29 -13.88
CA PRO A 31 -20.35 0.52 -13.61
C PRO A 31 -19.84 -0.75 -12.95
N ALA A 32 -18.89 -1.39 -13.62
CA ALA A 32 -18.14 -2.51 -13.09
C ALA A 32 -17.75 -2.17 -11.65
N ALA A 33 -18.17 -3.01 -10.72
CA ALA A 33 -17.63 -3.03 -9.38
C ALA A 33 -16.11 -3.15 -9.56
N GLN A 34 -15.41 -2.02 -9.45
CA GLN A 34 -13.98 -2.01 -9.24
C GLN A 34 -13.83 -2.69 -7.89
N ASN A 35 -13.57 -3.99 -7.94
CA ASN A 35 -13.13 -4.77 -6.81
C ASN A 35 -11.75 -4.21 -6.47
N THR A 36 -11.74 -3.07 -5.78
CA THR A 36 -10.60 -2.54 -5.07
C THR A 36 -10.30 -3.57 -4.01
N LEU A 37 -9.51 -4.57 -4.41
CA LEU A 37 -8.62 -5.29 -3.51
C LEU A 37 -7.62 -4.23 -2.98
N GLN A 38 -8.12 -3.28 -2.20
CA GLN A 38 -7.34 -2.50 -1.26
C GLN A 38 -6.82 -3.53 -0.27
N THR A 39 -5.60 -3.96 -0.55
CA THR A 39 -4.95 -4.94 0.31
C THR A 39 -4.70 -4.29 1.66
N SER A 40 -4.69 -5.07 2.73
CA SER A 40 -4.35 -4.60 4.09
C SER A 40 -2.99 -3.86 4.14
N SER A 41 -2.14 -4.09 3.12
CA SER A 41 -0.92 -3.33 2.88
C SER A 41 -1.13 -1.87 2.51
N ASP A 42 -2.15 -1.50 1.74
CA ASP A 42 -2.42 -0.11 1.38
C ASP A 42 -2.79 0.71 2.62
N SER A 43 -3.64 0.16 3.49
CA SER A 43 -4.00 0.78 4.77
C SER A 43 -2.82 0.87 5.73
N THR A 44 -1.99 -0.18 5.81
CA THR A 44 -0.79 -0.18 6.67
C THR A 44 0.26 0.80 6.16
N ALA A 45 0.54 0.81 4.86
CA ALA A 45 1.47 1.75 4.23
C ALA A 45 1.01 3.19 4.42
N ALA A 46 -0.29 3.48 4.29
CA ALA A 46 -0.84 4.81 4.54
C ALA A 46 -0.64 5.29 5.98
N LEU A 47 -0.74 4.38 6.98
CA LEU A 47 -0.44 4.71 8.38
C LEU A 47 1.05 5.04 8.58
N LEU A 48 1.94 4.30 7.92
CA LEU A 48 3.37 4.55 7.98
C LEU A 48 3.72 5.88 7.27
N ASP A 49 3.10 6.18 6.13
CA ASP A 49 3.27 7.46 5.44
C ASP A 49 2.76 8.63 6.28
N LYS A 50 1.63 8.46 7.00
CA LYS A 50 1.16 9.45 7.98
C LYS A 50 2.16 9.71 9.10
N ALA A 51 2.88 8.68 9.56
CA ALA A 51 3.91 8.86 10.58
C ALA A 51 5.08 9.72 10.07
N VAL A 52 5.52 9.48 8.82
CA VAL A 52 6.56 10.29 8.18
C VAL A 52 6.06 11.72 8.00
N ALA A 53 4.85 11.91 7.47
CA ALA A 53 4.29 13.24 7.24
C ALA A 53 4.14 14.04 8.55
N ALA A 54 3.64 13.41 9.61
CA ALA A 54 3.55 14.03 10.93
C ALA A 54 4.93 14.42 11.48
N SER A 55 5.94 13.56 11.29
CA SER A 55 7.31 13.83 11.74
C SER A 55 7.94 14.98 10.98
N THR A 56 7.74 15.06 9.67
CA THR A 56 8.21 16.19 8.84
C THR A 56 7.53 17.49 9.22
N SER A 57 6.27 17.43 9.67
CA SER A 57 5.50 18.58 10.14
C SER A 57 5.81 18.97 11.59
N GLY A 58 6.68 18.22 12.29
CA GLY A 58 7.01 18.42 13.70
C GLY A 58 5.91 17.98 14.69
N ASP A 59 4.85 17.32 14.21
CA ASP A 59 3.77 16.79 15.04
C ASP A 59 4.18 15.48 15.71
N LYS A 60 4.79 15.59 16.90
CA LYS A 60 5.26 14.45 17.69
C LYS A 60 4.11 13.53 18.10
N ALA A 61 2.96 14.08 18.50
CA ALA A 61 1.82 13.29 18.94
C ALA A 61 1.20 12.51 17.77
N GLY A 62 1.05 13.16 16.61
CA GLY A 62 0.63 12.52 15.37
C GLY A 62 1.61 11.44 14.91
N THR A 63 2.92 11.71 15.01
CA THR A 63 3.99 10.75 14.65
C THR A 63 3.89 9.48 15.50
N VAL A 64 3.80 9.63 16.83
CA VAL A 64 3.69 8.52 17.77
C VAL A 64 2.42 7.71 17.53
N LYS A 65 1.27 8.39 17.38
CA LYS A 65 -0.02 7.74 17.13
C LYS A 65 -0.02 6.96 15.81
N ALA A 66 0.53 7.54 14.75
CA ALA A 66 0.63 6.91 13.44
C ALA A 66 1.63 5.74 13.44
N LEU A 67 2.78 5.88 14.11
CA LEU A 67 3.75 4.79 14.30
C LEU A 67 3.14 3.62 15.07
N GLN A 68 2.40 3.88 16.16
CA GLN A 68 1.73 2.84 16.94
C GLN A 68 0.68 2.10 16.12
N ALA A 69 -0.16 2.84 15.38
CA ALA A 69 -1.16 2.25 14.51
C ALA A 69 -0.51 1.45 13.37
N GLY A 70 0.50 2.02 12.69
CA GLY A 70 1.22 1.38 11.60
C GLY A 70 1.99 0.13 12.05
N THR A 71 2.66 0.16 13.20
CA THR A 71 3.34 -1.01 13.76
C THR A 71 2.37 -2.10 14.19
N THR A 72 1.22 -1.75 14.75
CA THR A 72 0.18 -2.73 15.11
C THR A 72 -0.43 -3.40 13.88
N ALA A 73 -0.72 -2.62 12.84
CA ALA A 73 -1.21 -3.13 11.56
C ALA A 73 -0.17 -4.03 10.87
N LEU A 74 1.10 -3.61 10.86
CA LEU A 74 2.21 -4.39 10.32
C LEU A 74 2.46 -5.68 11.12
N GLU A 75 2.34 -5.64 12.44
CA GLU A 75 2.44 -6.82 13.32
C GLU A 75 1.30 -7.80 13.05
N THR A 76 0.09 -7.30 12.83
CA THR A 76 -1.07 -8.12 12.47
C THR A 76 -0.86 -8.80 11.12
N GLU A 77 -0.38 -8.07 10.12
CA GLU A 77 -0.05 -8.61 8.81
C GLU A 77 1.07 -9.65 8.89
N ALA A 78 2.12 -9.38 9.69
CA ALA A 78 3.22 -10.32 9.91
C ALA A 78 2.72 -11.63 10.54
N LYS A 79 1.88 -11.53 11.58
CA LYS A 79 1.31 -12.70 12.28
C LYS A 79 0.39 -13.53 11.40
N SER A 80 -0.36 -12.87 10.51
CA SER A 80 -1.24 -13.50 9.53
C SER A 80 -0.47 -14.11 8.34
N SER A 81 0.81 -13.76 8.17
CA SER A 81 1.67 -14.36 7.15
C SER A 81 2.19 -15.72 7.60
N THR A 82 2.20 -16.66 6.67
CA THR A 82 2.87 -17.98 6.80
C THR A 82 4.16 -18.03 5.99
N GLY A 83 4.55 -16.93 5.36
CA GLY A 83 5.72 -16.84 4.49
C GLY A 83 7.04 -16.64 5.24
N SER A 84 8.13 -16.89 4.52
CA SER A 84 9.52 -16.67 4.93
C SER A 84 9.89 -15.21 5.22
N LEU A 85 9.04 -14.26 4.84
CA LEU A 85 9.19 -12.84 5.19
C LEU A 85 8.60 -12.47 6.55
N LYS A 86 7.86 -13.38 7.22
CA LYS A 86 7.23 -13.13 8.51
C LYS A 86 8.22 -12.58 9.55
N ASP A 87 9.32 -13.30 9.78
CA ASP A 87 10.29 -12.91 10.81
C ASP A 87 10.97 -11.58 10.48
N LYS A 88 11.21 -11.32 9.19
CA LYS A 88 11.74 -10.02 8.72
C LYS A 88 10.72 -8.90 8.92
N LEU A 89 9.43 -9.17 8.70
CA LEU A 89 8.36 -8.21 8.99
C LEU A 89 8.29 -7.89 10.48
N LEU A 90 8.35 -8.92 11.34
CA LEU A 90 8.38 -8.75 12.79
C LEU A 90 9.64 -8.01 13.27
N ALA A 91 10.78 -8.23 12.64
CA ALA A 91 12.00 -7.47 12.92
C ALA A 91 11.82 -5.98 12.60
N GLN A 92 11.19 -5.64 11.46
CA GLN A 92 10.87 -4.25 11.12
C GLN A 92 9.83 -3.63 12.07
N VAL A 93 8.84 -4.39 12.53
CA VAL A 93 7.92 -3.96 13.60
C VAL A 93 8.69 -3.62 14.86
N GLY A 94 9.63 -4.48 15.28
CA GLY A 94 10.49 -4.25 16.43
C GLY A 94 11.35 -2.99 16.27
N ASN A 95 11.93 -2.77 15.09
CA ASN A 95 12.71 -1.57 14.78
C ASN A 95 11.86 -0.30 14.85
N LEU A 96 10.68 -0.30 14.24
CA LEU A 96 9.75 0.83 14.30
C LEU A 96 9.26 1.10 15.73
N LYS A 97 8.99 0.05 16.52
CA LYS A 97 8.63 0.18 17.94
C LYS A 97 9.72 0.87 18.76
N LYS A 98 11.00 0.62 18.46
CA LYS A 98 12.13 1.31 19.10
C LYS A 98 12.18 2.81 18.75
N LEU A 99 11.59 3.23 17.64
CA LEU A 99 11.51 4.64 17.26
C LEU A 99 10.39 5.39 18.00
N ILE A 100 9.38 4.70 18.54
CA ILE A 100 8.28 5.32 19.28
C ILE A 100 8.78 6.16 20.47
N PRO A 101 9.61 5.65 21.40
CA PRO A 101 10.12 6.47 22.50
C PRO A 101 10.97 7.65 22.00
N LEU A 102 11.73 7.48 20.91
CA LEU A 102 12.49 8.57 20.29
C LEU A 102 11.58 9.64 19.69
N ALA A 103 10.46 9.25 19.09
CA ALA A 103 9.43 10.17 18.58
C ALA A 103 8.77 10.93 19.74
N GLN A 104 8.47 10.25 20.86
CA GLN A 104 7.92 10.86 22.07
C GLN A 104 8.87 11.90 22.66
N SER A 105 10.17 11.58 22.77
CA SER A 105 11.20 12.52 23.23
C SER A 105 11.52 13.62 22.20
N GLY A 106 11.04 13.50 20.96
CA GLY A 106 11.35 14.43 19.87
C GLY A 106 12.80 14.35 19.38
N LEU A 107 13.50 13.27 19.69
CA LEU A 107 14.88 13.00 19.25
C LEU A 107 14.93 12.22 17.93
N LEU A 108 13.76 11.77 17.45
CA LEU A 108 13.65 11.05 16.19
C LEU A 108 13.88 11.98 15.01
N LYS A 109 14.95 11.74 14.26
CA LYS A 109 15.22 12.43 13.00
C LYS A 109 14.28 11.93 11.90
N GLY A 110 13.75 12.85 11.10
CA GLY A 110 12.87 12.56 9.98
C GLY A 110 13.46 11.54 9.00
N ASP A 111 14.74 11.67 8.67
CA ASP A 111 15.44 10.71 7.78
C ASP A 111 15.48 9.28 8.34
N VAL A 112 15.65 9.13 9.66
CA VAL A 112 15.69 7.81 10.32
C VAL A 112 14.31 7.18 10.29
N LEU A 113 13.26 7.95 10.60
CA LEU A 113 11.89 7.49 10.50
C LEU A 113 11.53 7.12 9.06
N GLN A 114 11.86 7.98 8.11
CA GLN A 114 11.59 7.75 6.69
C GLN A 114 12.24 6.46 6.22
N LYS A 115 13.54 6.25 6.51
CA LYS A 115 14.22 5.00 6.14
C LYS A 115 13.58 3.76 6.78
N ALA A 116 13.25 3.82 8.07
CA ALA A 116 12.61 2.70 8.75
C ALA A 116 11.21 2.39 8.20
N VAL A 117 10.41 3.42 7.92
CA VAL A 117 9.10 3.30 7.26
C VAL A 117 9.25 2.74 5.86
N SER A 118 10.24 3.19 5.09
CA SER A 118 10.53 2.69 3.75
C SER A 118 10.92 1.22 3.75
N LEU A 119 11.79 0.79 4.67
CA LEU A 119 12.12 -0.63 4.89
C LEU A 119 10.89 -1.45 5.26
N ALA A 120 10.08 -0.96 6.19
CA ALA A 120 8.84 -1.63 6.60
C ALA A 120 7.84 -1.75 5.44
N LYS A 121 7.69 -0.71 4.62
CA LYS A 121 6.88 -0.71 3.39
C LYS A 121 7.43 -1.73 2.39
N THR A 122 8.74 -1.73 2.12
CA THR A 122 9.37 -2.73 1.25
C THR A 122 9.12 -4.16 1.75
N ALA A 123 9.28 -4.41 3.05
CA ALA A 123 9.01 -5.71 3.64
C ALA A 123 7.52 -6.10 3.51
N LEU A 124 6.62 -5.16 3.76
CA LEU A 124 5.16 -5.34 3.69
C LEU A 124 4.71 -5.68 2.27
N GLY A 125 5.18 -4.94 1.27
CA GLY A 125 4.90 -5.22 -0.13
C GLY A 125 5.44 -6.58 -0.57
N ALA A 126 6.67 -6.91 -0.18
CA ALA A 126 7.24 -8.23 -0.46
C ALA A 126 6.46 -9.36 0.20
N ASN A 127 6.00 -9.18 1.44
CA ASN A 127 5.19 -10.18 2.14
C ASN A 127 3.85 -10.45 1.42
N GLN A 128 3.18 -9.41 0.91
CA GLN A 128 1.97 -9.63 0.12
C GLN A 128 2.25 -10.27 -1.24
N ILE A 129 3.36 -9.92 -1.89
CA ILE A 129 3.79 -10.58 -3.13
C ILE A 129 3.94 -12.08 -2.87
N GLU A 130 4.63 -12.46 -1.79
CA GLU A 130 4.81 -13.86 -1.40
C GLU A 130 3.46 -14.56 -1.14
N LYS A 131 2.53 -13.92 -0.42
CA LYS A 131 1.17 -14.44 -0.21
C LYS A 131 0.38 -14.59 -1.51
N LEU A 132 0.51 -13.64 -2.44
CA LEU A 132 -0.16 -13.69 -3.74
C LEU A 132 0.43 -14.79 -4.62
N MET A 133 1.75 -15.00 -4.61
CA MET A 133 2.44 -16.07 -5.33
C MET A 133 2.16 -17.46 -4.74
N GLY A 134 1.89 -17.55 -3.44
CA GLY A 134 1.62 -18.79 -2.72
C GLY A 134 0.26 -19.43 -2.98
N GLY A 135 -0.63 -18.83 -3.80
CA GLY A 135 -1.94 -19.41 -4.09
C GLY A 135 -2.40 -19.18 -5.53
N GLY A 136 -2.96 -20.21 -6.17
CA GLY A 136 -3.62 -20.12 -7.48
C GLY A 136 -2.77 -19.54 -8.63
N ASN A 137 -3.43 -19.13 -9.71
CA ASN A 137 -2.78 -18.54 -10.88
C ASN A 137 -2.42 -17.06 -10.67
N LEU A 138 -1.26 -16.65 -11.17
CA LEU A 138 -0.74 -15.28 -11.08
C LEU A 138 -1.57 -14.31 -11.94
N ILE A 139 -2.18 -14.78 -13.04
CA ILE A 139 -2.97 -13.98 -13.98
C ILE A 139 -4.12 -13.24 -13.26
N SER A 140 -4.86 -13.94 -12.39
CA SER A 140 -5.95 -13.35 -11.61
C SER A 140 -5.48 -12.40 -10.50
N LYS A 141 -4.17 -12.38 -10.22
CA LYS A 141 -3.54 -11.62 -9.13
C LYS A 141 -2.64 -10.49 -9.62
N VAL A 142 -2.57 -10.26 -10.94
CA VAL A 142 -1.69 -9.26 -11.57
C VAL A 142 -1.87 -7.88 -10.95
N SER A 143 -3.10 -7.44 -10.71
CA SER A 143 -3.39 -6.13 -10.11
C SER A 143 -2.79 -6.01 -8.69
N GLY A 144 -3.03 -6.99 -7.83
CA GLY A 144 -2.47 -7.03 -6.48
C GLY A 144 -0.94 -7.11 -6.47
N LEU A 145 -0.35 -7.92 -7.36
CA LEU A 145 1.11 -8.03 -7.49
C LEU A 145 1.73 -6.72 -7.98
N THR A 146 1.09 -6.05 -8.94
CA THR A 146 1.52 -4.76 -9.46
C THR A 146 1.48 -3.68 -8.37
N SER A 147 0.40 -3.61 -7.60
CA SER A 147 0.27 -2.65 -6.48
C SER A 147 1.39 -2.87 -5.45
N ASN A 148 1.58 -4.12 -5.02
CA ASN A 148 2.58 -4.44 -4.01
C ASN A 148 4.02 -4.27 -4.52
N LEU A 149 4.30 -4.53 -5.80
CA LEU A 149 5.59 -4.21 -6.41
C LEU A 149 5.84 -2.70 -6.46
N ASN A 150 4.83 -1.88 -6.76
CA ASN A 150 4.98 -0.43 -6.68
C ASN A 150 5.23 0.05 -5.25
N LEU A 151 4.64 -0.61 -4.26
CA LEU A 151 4.91 -0.36 -2.85
C LEU A 151 6.39 -0.69 -2.52
N VAL A 152 6.88 -1.85 -2.95
CA VAL A 152 8.30 -2.25 -2.83
C VAL A 152 9.22 -1.23 -3.51
N LYS A 153 8.90 -0.84 -4.75
CA LYS A 153 9.63 0.17 -5.53
C LYS A 153 9.74 1.49 -4.80
N THR A 154 8.63 1.97 -4.23
CA THR A 154 8.57 3.24 -3.51
C THR A 154 9.40 3.17 -2.23
N GLY A 155 9.30 2.07 -1.47
CA GLY A 155 10.13 1.86 -0.28
C GLY A 155 11.63 1.79 -0.61
N LEU A 156 12.01 1.05 -1.66
CA LEU A 156 13.40 0.96 -2.11
C LEU A 156 13.96 2.31 -2.57
N SER A 157 13.18 3.06 -3.35
CA SER A 157 13.59 4.38 -3.86
C SER A 157 13.87 5.35 -2.71
N ALA A 158 13.05 5.31 -1.66
CA ALA A 158 13.23 6.14 -0.48
C ALA A 158 14.41 5.68 0.41
N LEU A 159 14.86 4.43 0.28
CA LEU A 159 16.06 3.92 0.95
C LEU A 159 17.36 4.45 0.33
N GLY A 160 17.34 4.71 -0.98
CA GLY A 160 18.46 5.23 -1.75
C GLY A 160 19.63 4.25 -1.90
N GLY A 161 20.70 4.71 -2.55
CA GLY A 161 21.95 3.96 -2.74
C GLY A 161 21.88 2.82 -3.76
N SER A 162 22.91 1.98 -3.78
CA SER A 162 23.07 0.88 -4.75
C SER A 162 21.94 -0.16 -4.67
N ASN A 163 21.40 -0.38 -3.46
CA ASN A 163 20.28 -1.30 -3.23
C ASN A 163 18.98 -0.78 -3.87
N ALA A 164 18.76 0.55 -3.88
CA ALA A 164 17.62 1.14 -4.55
C ALA A 164 17.70 0.91 -6.06
N SER A 165 18.86 1.14 -6.68
CA SER A 165 19.05 0.95 -8.13
C SER A 165 18.84 -0.51 -8.57
N THR A 166 19.50 -1.46 -7.88
CA THR A 166 19.38 -2.89 -8.19
C THR A 166 17.96 -3.39 -7.95
N GLY A 167 17.39 -3.09 -6.78
CA GLY A 167 16.02 -3.50 -6.45
C GLY A 167 14.98 -2.88 -7.39
N ASN A 168 15.14 -1.61 -7.78
CA ASN A 168 14.22 -0.95 -8.72
C ASN A 168 14.31 -1.55 -10.12
N SER A 169 15.49 -1.98 -10.58
CA SER A 169 15.64 -2.71 -11.84
C SER A 169 14.93 -4.07 -11.81
N LEU A 170 15.09 -4.83 -10.72
CA LEU A 170 14.40 -6.10 -10.51
C LEU A 170 12.88 -5.91 -10.49
N VAL A 171 12.39 -4.92 -9.74
CA VAL A 171 10.96 -4.62 -9.65
C VAL A 171 10.40 -4.16 -10.99
N THR A 172 11.12 -3.31 -11.72
CA THR A 172 10.69 -2.84 -13.05
C THR A 172 10.63 -4.00 -14.05
N THR A 173 11.60 -4.91 -13.99
CA THR A 173 11.62 -6.14 -14.79
C THR A 173 10.41 -7.03 -14.46
N ALA A 174 10.12 -7.25 -13.18
CA ALA A 174 8.96 -8.01 -12.74
C ALA A 174 7.64 -7.35 -13.17
N LEU A 175 7.52 -6.02 -13.05
CA LEU A 175 6.36 -5.26 -13.54
C LEU A 175 6.17 -5.41 -15.05
N GLY A 176 7.26 -5.40 -15.83
CA GLY A 176 7.23 -5.68 -17.26
C GLY A 176 6.73 -7.09 -17.58
N GLY A 177 7.15 -8.10 -16.80
CA GLY A 177 6.63 -9.46 -16.88
C GLY A 177 5.14 -9.55 -16.55
N LEU A 178 4.71 -8.92 -15.46
CA LEU A 178 3.31 -8.79 -15.05
C LEU A 178 2.43 -8.10 -16.10
N SER A 179 2.97 -7.08 -16.79
CA SER A 179 2.26 -6.43 -17.89
C SER A 179 1.99 -7.41 -19.04
N LYS A 180 2.92 -8.31 -19.36
CA LYS A 180 2.70 -9.38 -20.34
C LYS A 180 1.69 -10.41 -19.83
N LEU A 181 1.73 -10.73 -18.54
CA LEU A 181 0.79 -11.64 -17.88
C LEU A 181 -0.65 -11.08 -17.88
N SER A 182 -0.79 -9.76 -17.72
CA SER A 182 -2.05 -9.01 -17.78
C SER A 182 -2.76 -9.15 -19.13
N LYS A 183 -2.01 -9.36 -20.22
CA LYS A 183 -2.58 -9.49 -21.58
C LYS A 183 -3.38 -10.77 -21.78
N GLY A 184 -3.29 -11.74 -20.85
CA GLY A 184 -4.06 -12.97 -20.87
C GLY A 184 -3.68 -13.95 -22.00
N GLY A 185 -4.50 -14.98 -22.16
CA GLY A 185 -4.35 -15.99 -23.20
C GLY A 185 -3.15 -16.94 -23.03
N VAL A 186 -2.81 -17.65 -24.10
CA VAL A 186 -1.70 -18.61 -24.15
C VAL A 186 -0.33 -17.98 -23.87
N VAL A 187 -0.15 -16.71 -24.25
CA VAL A 187 1.09 -15.95 -24.00
C VAL A 187 1.29 -15.71 -22.50
N ALA A 188 0.23 -15.36 -21.77
CA ALA A 188 0.30 -15.19 -20.31
C ALA A 188 0.65 -16.51 -19.61
N LYS A 189 0.06 -17.62 -20.04
CA LYS A 189 0.31 -18.93 -19.42
C LYS A 189 1.75 -19.41 -19.62
N ALA A 190 2.36 -19.10 -20.77
CA ALA A 190 3.78 -19.36 -21.02
C ALA A 190 4.72 -18.39 -20.26
N ALA A 191 4.28 -17.15 -20.02
CA ALA A 191 5.06 -16.15 -19.28
C ALA A 191 5.00 -16.35 -17.75
N GLU A 192 3.97 -17.04 -17.24
CA GLU A 192 3.75 -17.29 -15.81
C GLU A 192 5.00 -17.80 -15.05
N PRO A 193 5.74 -18.83 -15.51
CA PRO A 193 6.96 -19.27 -14.85
C PRO A 193 8.09 -18.23 -14.87
N ALA A 194 8.23 -17.47 -15.96
CA ALA A 194 9.23 -16.41 -16.05
C ALA A 194 8.93 -15.26 -15.06
N VAL A 195 7.65 -14.85 -14.99
CA VAL A 195 7.20 -13.84 -14.02
C VAL A 195 7.40 -14.33 -12.60
N LYS A 196 7.12 -15.61 -12.32
CA LYS A 196 7.37 -16.21 -11.00
C LYS A 196 8.85 -16.11 -10.62
N GLY A 197 9.77 -16.45 -11.51
CA GLY A 197 11.22 -16.33 -11.26
C GLY A 197 11.68 -14.88 -11.03
N GLN A 198 11.08 -13.92 -11.75
CA GLN A 198 11.36 -12.49 -11.53
C GLN A 198 10.86 -12.02 -10.17
N LEU A 199 9.66 -12.42 -9.77
CA LEU A 199 9.12 -12.11 -8.45
C LEU A 199 9.94 -12.76 -7.33
N ASP A 200 10.36 -14.02 -7.51
CA ASP A 200 11.26 -14.70 -6.57
C ASP A 200 12.59 -13.95 -6.42
N SER A 201 13.14 -13.43 -7.52
CA SER A 201 14.35 -12.61 -7.50
C SER A 201 14.15 -11.31 -6.71
N VAL A 202 13.00 -10.64 -6.87
CA VAL A 202 12.63 -9.46 -6.08
C VAL A 202 12.49 -9.83 -4.60
N LEU A 203 11.82 -10.94 -4.28
CA LEU A 203 11.66 -11.41 -2.90
C LEU A 203 13.00 -11.76 -2.26
N GLY A 204 13.87 -12.49 -2.97
CA GLY A 204 15.21 -12.83 -2.53
C GLY A 204 16.07 -11.59 -2.27
N PHE A 205 15.99 -10.61 -3.16
CA PHE A 205 16.66 -9.32 -2.97
C PHE A 205 16.13 -8.57 -1.73
N VAL A 206 14.81 -8.46 -1.59
CA VAL A 206 14.19 -7.81 -0.42
C VAL A 206 14.57 -8.52 0.87
N LYS A 207 14.61 -9.86 0.87
CA LYS A 207 15.10 -10.65 2.01
C LYS A 207 16.57 -10.37 2.32
N GLY A 208 17.41 -10.12 1.31
CA GLY A 208 18.83 -9.82 1.51
C GLY A 208 19.11 -8.44 2.13
N ILE A 209 18.23 -7.46 1.91
CA ILE A 209 18.40 -6.11 2.46
C ILE A 209 17.71 -5.88 3.81
N LEU A 210 16.83 -6.79 4.22
CA LEU A 210 16.08 -6.77 5.49
C LEU A 210 16.78 -7.58 6.57
#